data_AF-E3BHF4-F1
#
_entry.id   AF-E3BHF4-F1
#
_cell.length_a   1.000
_cell.length_b   1.000
_cell.length_c   1.000
_cell.angle_alpha   90.00
_cell.angle_beta   90.00
_cell.angle_gamma   90.00
#
_symmetry.space_group_name_H-M   'P 1'
#
loop_
_entity.id
_entity.type
_entity.pdbx_description
1 polymer ?
#
loop_
_entity_poly.entity_id
_entity_poly.type
_entity_poly.pdbx_seq_one_letter_code
_entity_poly.pdbx_strand_id
1 'polypeptide(L)'
;MWQHITFTMPSELWPIFEANPTLLNDLFSLAADTLLKWAKKHGLEVGIFGALHTYGRALNWHPHIHLSVTRGGLDKHNTWKPIYLKKKHIEYH
;
A
#
# COMPACT_ATOMS: atom_id res chain seq x y z
N MET A 1 -2.54 -4.07 16.57
CA MET A 1 -3.70 -4.07 15.64
C MET A 1 -3.28 -3.41 14.33
N TRP A 2 -3.76 -3.89 13.18
CA TRP A 2 -3.33 -3.46 11.85
C TRP A 2 -4.52 -2.98 11.00
N GLN A 3 -4.26 -2.17 9.98
CA GLN A 3 -5.22 -1.72 8.98
C GLN A 3 -4.80 -2.28 7.61
N HIS A 4 -5.73 -2.96 6.95
CA HIS A 4 -5.55 -3.48 5.60
C HIS A 4 -5.76 -2.38 4.57
N ILE A 5 -4.80 -2.20 3.66
CA ILE A 5 -4.80 -1.23 2.57
C ILE A 5 -4.48 -1.97 1.28
N THR A 6 -5.21 -1.64 0.21
CA THR A 6 -4.92 -2.17 -1.12
C THR A 6 -4.53 -1.03 -2.06
N PHE A 7 -3.41 -1.17 -2.75
CA PHE A 7 -3.09 -0.37 -3.92
C PHE A 7 -3.33 -1.23 -5.17
N THR A 8 -4.17 -0.75 -6.08
CA THR A 8 -4.51 -1.45 -7.32
C THR A 8 -3.89 -0.70 -8.50
N MET A 9 -3.21 -1.43 -9.39
CA MET A 9 -2.68 -0.87 -10.63
C MET A 9 -3.83 -0.44 -11.55
N PRO A 10 -3.84 0.82 -12.05
CA PRO A 10 -4.76 1.24 -13.10
C PRO A 10 -4.68 0.34 -14.34
N SER A 11 -5.82 -0.02 -14.92
CA SER A 11 -5.89 -0.94 -16.07
C SER A 11 -5.16 -0.43 -17.31
N GLU A 12 -5.05 0.88 -17.46
CA GLU A 12 -4.33 1.56 -18.54
C GLU A 12 -2.84 1.23 -18.53
N LEU A 13 -2.28 0.90 -17.37
CA LEU A 13 -0.86 0.55 -17.21
C LEU A 13 -0.61 -0.96 -17.30
N TRP A 14 -1.65 -1.79 -17.31
CA TRP A 14 -1.51 -3.24 -17.34
C TRP A 14 -0.65 -3.76 -18.49
N PRO A 15 -0.80 -3.28 -19.75
CA PRO A 15 0.00 -3.79 -20.86
C PRO A 15 1.51 -3.55 -20.68
N ILE A 16 1.89 -2.45 -20.01
CA ILE A 16 3.29 -2.10 -19.76
C ILE A 16 3.91 -3.11 -18.78
N PHE A 17 3.22 -3.40 -17.68
CA PHE A 17 3.71 -4.32 -16.65
C PHE A 17 3.60 -5.79 -17.06
N GLU A 18 2.62 -6.14 -17.90
CA GLU A 18 2.52 -7.48 -18.48
C GLU A 18 3.70 -7.75 -19.43
N ALA A 19 4.06 -6.76 -20.26
CA ALA A 19 5.22 -6.86 -21.15
C ALA A 19 6.57 -6.77 -20.41
N ASN A 20 6.60 -6.16 -19.21
CA ASN A 20 7.82 -5.90 -18.43
C ASN A 20 7.65 -6.32 -16.96
N PRO A 21 7.55 -7.62 -16.66
CA PRO A 21 7.21 -8.11 -15.31
C PRO A 21 8.25 -7.77 -14.24
N THR A 22 9.48 -7.43 -14.63
CA THR A 22 10.52 -6.95 -13.69
C THR A 22 10.14 -5.65 -13.00
N LEU A 23 9.32 -4.81 -13.63
CA LEU A 23 8.81 -3.56 -13.04
C LEU A 23 7.91 -3.81 -11.82
N LEU A 24 7.34 -5.01 -11.69
CA LEU A 24 6.53 -5.38 -10.52
C LEU A 24 7.34 -5.36 -9.22
N ASN A 25 8.65 -5.58 -9.29
CA ASN A 25 9.53 -5.59 -8.13
C ASN A 25 9.54 -4.25 -7.39
N ASP A 26 9.34 -3.15 -8.12
CA ASP A 26 9.37 -1.80 -7.55
C ASP A 26 8.07 -1.41 -6.85
N LEU A 27 6.96 -2.12 -7.14
CA LEU A 27 5.64 -1.77 -6.64
C LEU A 27 5.58 -1.86 -5.11
N PHE A 28 6.29 -2.81 -4.49
CA PHE A 28 6.37 -2.92 -3.04
C PHE A 28 6.94 -1.67 -2.40
N SER A 29 8.10 -1.23 -2.88
CA SER A 29 8.80 -0.04 -2.38
C SER A 29 7.94 1.20 -2.60
N LEU A 30 7.32 1.37 -3.77
CA LEU A 30 6.44 2.50 -4.08
C LEU A 30 5.22 2.57 -3.14
N ALA A 31 4.57 1.43 -2.89
CA ALA A 31 3.39 1.37 -2.04
C ALA A 31 3.75 1.61 -0.56
N ALA A 32 4.85 1.02 -0.08
CA ALA A 32 5.35 1.22 1.28
C ALA A 32 5.80 2.68 1.49
N ASP A 33 6.58 3.24 0.57
CA ASP A 33 7.06 4.63 0.64
C ASP A 33 5.93 5.64 0.73
N THR A 34 4.83 5.40 0.01
CA THR A 34 3.65 6.26 0.06
C THR A 34 3.10 6.37 1.49
N LEU A 35 3.00 5.23 2.18
CA LEU A 35 2.50 5.16 3.55
C LEU A 35 3.52 5.66 4.57
N LEU A 36 4.80 5.35 4.40
CA LEU A 36 5.88 5.84 5.26
C LEU A 36 6.00 7.36 5.18
N LYS A 37 5.95 7.95 3.97
CA LYS A 37 5.91 9.40 3.76
C LYS A 37 4.69 10.03 4.43
N TRP A 38 3.54 9.38 4.35
CA TRP A 38 2.33 9.83 5.03
C TRP A 38 2.49 9.80 6.56
N ALA A 39 2.94 8.69 7.14
CA ALA A 39 3.16 8.55 8.58
C ALA A 39 4.20 9.55 9.11
N LYS A 40 5.27 9.78 8.34
CA LYS A 40 6.31 10.78 8.66
C LYS A 40 5.76 12.20 8.75
N LYS A 41 4.77 12.58 7.91
CA LYS A 41 4.08 13.88 8.02
C LYS A 41 3.32 14.03 9.34
N HIS A 42 2.95 12.91 9.97
CA HIS A 42 2.34 12.87 11.29
C HIS A 42 3.35 12.65 12.42
N GLY A 43 4.66 12.63 12.12
CA GLY A 43 5.73 12.44 13.09
C GLY A 43 5.83 11.02 13.64
N LEU A 44 5.31 10.02 12.91
CA LEU A 44 5.26 8.63 13.36
C LEU A 44 6.02 7.68 12.42
N GLU A 45 6.66 6.69 13.01
CA GLU A 45 7.21 5.51 12.34
C GLU A 45 6.24 4.33 12.50
N VAL A 46 5.75 3.79 11.37
CA VAL A 46 4.75 2.71 11.33
C VAL A 46 5.38 1.42 10.82
N GLY A 47 4.84 0.27 11.26
CA GLY A 47 5.17 -1.03 10.69
C GLY A 47 4.29 -1.35 9.49
N ILE A 48 4.89 -1.92 8.43
CA ILE A 48 4.20 -2.32 7.21
C ILE A 48 4.63 -3.74 6.83
N PHE A 49 3.66 -4.59 6.55
CA PHE A 49 3.85 -5.89 5.89
C PHE A 49 3.05 -5.91 4.60
N GLY A 50 3.59 -6.48 3.51
CA GLY A 50 2.96 -6.45 2.21
C GLY A 50 2.98 -7.78 1.47
N ALA A 51 1.99 -7.96 0.58
CA ALA A 51 1.96 -9.01 -0.43
C ALA A 51 1.58 -8.43 -1.80
N LEU A 52 2.29 -8.84 -2.84
CA LEU A 52 2.01 -8.51 -4.24
C LEU A 52 1.23 -9.66 -4.86
N HIS A 53 0.14 -9.32 -5.52
CA HIS A 53 -0.74 -10.23 -6.23
C HIS A 53 -0.83 -9.79 -7.69
N THR A 54 -0.47 -10.66 -8.61
CA THR A 54 -0.49 -10.36 -10.06
C THR A 54 -1.82 -10.68 -10.73
N TYR A 55 -2.61 -11.59 -10.13
CA TYR A 55 -3.89 -12.04 -10.66
C TYR A 55 -5.03 -11.77 -9.67
N GLY A 56 -6.19 -11.42 -10.23
CA GLY A 56 -7.44 -11.31 -9.48
C GLY A 56 -8.08 -12.67 -9.19
N ARG A 57 -9.21 -12.65 -8.48
CA ARG A 57 -9.99 -13.87 -8.17
C ARG A 57 -10.43 -14.64 -9.42
N ALA A 58 -10.69 -13.94 -10.52
CA ALA A 58 -11.08 -14.53 -11.81
C ALA A 58 -9.87 -14.96 -12.67
N LEU A 59 -8.65 -14.95 -12.12
CA LEU A 59 -7.39 -15.24 -12.82
C LEU A 59 -7.11 -14.32 -14.02
N ASN A 60 -7.74 -13.15 -14.06
CA ASN A 60 -7.37 -12.08 -14.98
C ASN A 60 -6.16 -11.33 -14.44
N TRP A 61 -5.31 -10.83 -15.34
CA TRP A 61 -4.22 -9.93 -14.99
C TRP A 61 -4.79 -8.74 -14.22
N HIS A 62 -4.35 -8.58 -12.97
CA HIS A 62 -4.83 -7.55 -12.07
C HIS A 62 -3.78 -7.29 -10.98
N PRO A 63 -2.65 -6.63 -11.31
CA PRO A 63 -1.61 -6.37 -10.32
C PRO A 63 -2.12 -5.47 -9.20
N HIS A 64 -1.99 -5.94 -7.96
CA HIS A 64 -2.34 -5.18 -6.76
C HIS A 64 -1.46 -5.59 -5.58
N ILE A 65 -1.30 -4.67 -4.63
CA ILE A 65 -0.56 -4.90 -3.39
C ILE A 65 -1.51 -4.77 -2.21
N HIS A 66 -1.51 -5.79 -1.37
CA HIS A 66 -2.13 -5.76 -0.06
C HIS A 66 -1.09 -5.40 1.00
N LEU A 67 -1.37 -4.39 1.80
CA LEU A 67 -0.51 -3.92 2.88
C LEU A 67 -1.27 -3.98 4.21
N SER A 68 -0.64 -4.54 5.23
CA SER A 68 -1.03 -4.43 6.63
C SER A 68 -0.17 -3.38 7.31
N VAL A 69 -0.78 -2.27 7.71
CA VAL A 69 -0.11 -1.16 8.40
C VAL A 69 -0.49 -1.17 9.86
N THR A 70 0.45 -0.94 10.78
CA THR A 70 0.12 -0.77 12.21
C THR A 70 -0.90 0.35 12.40
N ARG A 71 -1.91 0.16 13.26
CA ARG A 71 -2.86 1.22 13.68
C ARG A 71 -2.25 2.20 14.70
N GLY A 72 -0.97 2.47 14.56
CA GLY A 72 -0.15 3.24 15.47
C GLY A 72 1.29 3.24 15.01
N GLY A 73 2.10 4.13 15.57
CA GLY A 73 3.52 4.21 15.27
C GLY A 73 4.29 4.83 16.42
N LEU A 74 5.61 4.74 16.38
CA LEU A 74 6.49 5.37 17.35
C LEU A 74 6.71 6.83 16.98
N ASP A 75 6.59 7.74 17.95
CA ASP A 75 7.05 9.11 17.79
C ASP A 75 8.57 9.24 18.02
N LYS A 76 9.11 10.45 17.89
CA LYS A 76 10.54 10.74 18.11
C LYS A 76 11.06 10.40 19.52
N HIS A 77 10.18 10.11 20.47
CA HIS A 77 10.49 9.72 21.84
C HIS A 77 10.24 8.24 22.08
N ASN A 78 10.10 7.44 21.01
CA ASN A 78 9.75 6.01 21.08
C ASN A 78 8.43 5.74 21.83
N THR A 79 7.51 6.72 21.85
CA THR A 79 6.20 6.53 22.45
C THR A 79 5.21 6.13 21.37
N TRP A 80 4.46 5.06 21.62
CA TRP A 80 3.42 4.60 20.71
C TRP A 80 2.26 5.60 20.65
N LYS A 81 1.91 6.07 19.45
CA LYS A 81 0.74 6.92 19.19
C LYS A 81 -0.20 6.24 18.20
N PRO A 82 -1.52 6.31 18.40
CA PRO A 82 -2.48 5.75 17.46
C PRO A 82 -2.51 6.58 16.17
N ILE A 83 -2.63 5.90 15.02
CA ILE A 83 -2.84 6.53 13.72
C ILE A 83 -3.70 5.62 12.85
N TYR A 84 -4.54 6.21 12.01
CA TYR A 84 -5.41 5.47 11.10
C TYR A 84 -5.66 6.29 9.82
N LEU A 85 -5.64 5.61 8.67
CA LEU A 85 -6.03 6.21 7.40
C LEU A 85 -7.55 6.22 7.32
N LYS A 86 -8.13 7.41 7.30
CA LYS A 86 -9.57 7.60 7.06
C LYS A 86 -9.87 7.28 5.61
N LYS A 87 -10.82 6.38 5.37
CA LYS A 87 -11.37 6.17 4.03
C LYS A 87 -12.08 7.46 3.63
N LYS A 88 -11.60 8.14 2.58
CA LYS A 88 -12.44 9.11 1.87
C LYS A 88 -13.46 8.28 1.09
N HIS A 89 -14.74 8.66 1.09
CA HIS A 89 -15.67 8.11 0.10
C HIS A 89 -15.11 8.48 -1.27
N ILE A 90 -14.68 7.47 -2.02
CA ILE A 90 -14.32 7.57 -3.42
C ILE A 90 -15.39 6.75 -4.12
N GLU A 91 -16.35 7.43 -4.72
CA GLU A 91 -17.30 6.82 -5.64
C GLU A 91 -16.51 6.35 -6.85
N TYR A 92 -16.66 5.07 -7.19
CA TYR A 92 -16.19 4.53 -8.45
C TYR A 92 -17.26 4.88 -9.50
N HIS A 93 -16.94 5.79 -10.42
CA HIS A 93 -17.67 5.92 -11.68
C HIS A 93 -17.25 4.80 -12.63
#